data_AF-A0A4S2AMJ8-F1
#
_entry.id   AF-A0A4S2AMJ8-F1
#
_cell.length_a   1.000
_cell.length_b   1.000
_cell.length_c   1.000
_cell.angle_alpha   90.00
_cell.angle_beta   90.00
_cell.angle_gamma   90.00
#
_symmetry.space_group_name_H-M   'P 1'
#
loop_
_entity.id
_entity.type
_entity.pdbx_description
1 polymer ?
#
loop_
_entity_poly.entity_id
_entity_poly.type
_entity_poly.pdbx_seq_one_letter_code
_entity_poly.pdbx_strand_id
1 'polypeptide(L)'
;MSHYTVCHYEKCYGPPVSYSTHIERKKADGTEHVPYNIKRRDLTRHNKEFIKEAREIGRSAAIEKRLDAVRHQKDADGNEYERKIRKGQICCIEIRMSASVEGMAEIIEQGRLMEWCRESIKWAQKEHGKENIVSAVLHMDEETPHLHVSLVPVVSGESKKQRTTKKRAAKDKEKAEKNGEEVPKKKRRYKKKATVETLRLCADDVMTQWDLKRRHTEYAIAMAPFGLERGEEGSPAKHKDLAQYYKEQYELQRGRLDELLKELAGQEDLVKEKNREILKKDSQIREQEKELNKTRSELTEKKNEIARQQQQLDKLLPLIVKAQDRLDTYTEAGEYAEGRIESADRLLQAADSREKEVVKVEKEALDRINNASISFLAKKEVERLAKENAELKLLVSGNATALEREAAATRHEKAGREKAERELQHLKETVSGTQTALERRHPLEARLIRELVSIEIKDPDYQDAILSGQTLTWKKYPFMDPATGKRIPEEYADNISVRIEGHGEDSFISMCGKRISDFFRDIWAKVKAALGIKQRQEEEKRKQQTQKPDTGQTQDPPKKSRGRRM
;
A
#
# COMPACT_ATOMS: atom_id res chain seq x y z
N MET A 1 13.36 -24.55 2.28
CA MET A 1 12.22 -24.82 3.19
C MET A 1 11.93 -26.30 3.09
N SER A 2 11.53 -26.97 4.18
CA SER A 2 11.14 -28.39 4.09
C SER A 2 9.76 -28.52 3.42
N HIS A 3 9.66 -29.35 2.39
CA HIS A 3 8.38 -29.64 1.71
C HIS A 3 7.75 -30.88 2.32
N TYR A 4 6.54 -30.77 2.88
CA TYR A 4 5.90 -31.91 3.52
C TYR A 4 5.09 -32.76 2.53
N THR A 5 5.13 -34.07 2.73
CA THR A 5 4.19 -34.99 2.10
C THR A 5 2.80 -34.91 2.75
N VAL A 6 1.75 -35.01 1.94
CA VAL A 6 0.36 -35.11 2.38
C VAL A 6 -0.17 -36.49 2.02
N CYS A 7 -0.60 -37.25 3.02
CA CYS A 7 -1.32 -38.51 2.83
C CYS A 7 -2.42 -38.61 3.88
N HIS A 8 -3.67 -38.44 3.46
CA HIS A 8 -4.82 -38.38 4.34
C HIS A 8 -5.85 -39.45 3.99
N TYR A 9 -6.40 -40.14 5.00
CA TYR A 9 -7.39 -41.20 4.83
C TYR A 9 -8.76 -40.74 5.31
N GLU A 10 -9.76 -40.85 4.45
CA GLU A 10 -11.13 -40.45 4.73
C GLU A 10 -12.11 -41.59 4.45
N LYS A 11 -13.01 -41.85 5.41
CA LYS A 11 -14.06 -42.88 5.24
C LYS A 11 -15.15 -42.31 4.34
N CYS A 12 -15.45 -42.97 3.23
CA CYS A 12 -16.56 -42.57 2.37
C CYS A 12 -17.88 -43.10 2.95
N TYR A 13 -18.85 -42.21 3.13
CA TYR A 13 -20.20 -42.56 3.60
C TYR A 13 -21.20 -42.51 2.44
N GLY A 14 -22.12 -43.47 2.41
CA GLY A 14 -23.14 -43.58 1.37
C GLY A 14 -22.75 -44.52 0.21
N PRO A 15 -23.53 -44.50 -0.89
CA PRO A 15 -23.28 -45.33 -2.07
C PRO A 15 -22.08 -44.80 -2.91
N PRO A 16 -21.36 -45.65 -3.66
CA PRO A 16 -20.18 -45.24 -4.45
C PRO A 16 -20.36 -44.02 -5.35
N VAL A 17 -21.55 -43.85 -5.92
CA VAL A 17 -21.88 -42.71 -6.79
C VAL A 17 -21.75 -41.36 -6.06
N SER A 18 -22.08 -41.29 -4.76
CA SER A 18 -22.13 -40.01 -4.02
C SER A 18 -20.76 -39.39 -3.83
N TYR A 19 -19.71 -40.21 -3.70
CA TYR A 19 -18.33 -39.75 -3.55
C TYR A 19 -17.51 -39.91 -4.83
N SER A 20 -18.04 -40.49 -5.92
CA SER A 20 -17.34 -40.60 -7.22
C SER A 20 -17.58 -39.44 -8.17
N THR A 21 -18.75 -38.80 -8.08
CA THR A 21 -19.13 -37.74 -9.02
C THR A 21 -18.17 -36.55 -9.03
N HIS A 22 -17.61 -36.17 -7.88
CA HIS A 22 -16.64 -35.07 -7.79
C HIS A 22 -15.25 -35.47 -8.26
N ILE A 23 -14.86 -36.75 -8.17
CA ILE A 23 -13.53 -37.26 -8.55
C ILE A 23 -13.47 -37.55 -10.04
N GLU A 24 -14.48 -38.21 -10.58
CA GLU A 24 -14.52 -38.55 -12.01
C GLU A 24 -14.90 -37.35 -12.89
N ARG A 25 -15.32 -36.24 -12.26
CA ARG A 25 -15.93 -35.08 -12.91
C ARG A 25 -17.09 -35.48 -13.83
N LYS A 26 -17.83 -36.51 -13.45
CA LYS A 26 -18.95 -37.12 -14.20
C LYS A 26 -20.06 -37.57 -13.26
N LYS A 27 -21.31 -37.34 -13.64
CA LYS A 27 -22.48 -37.89 -12.93
C LYS A 27 -22.70 -39.35 -13.31
N ALA A 28 -23.64 -40.00 -12.61
CA ALA A 28 -24.03 -41.38 -12.86
C ALA A 28 -24.56 -41.64 -14.29
N ASP A 29 -25.14 -40.63 -14.94
CA ASP A 29 -25.62 -40.70 -16.33
C ASP A 29 -24.49 -40.47 -17.37
N GLY A 30 -23.24 -40.30 -16.90
CA GLY A 30 -22.07 -40.03 -17.75
C GLY A 30 -21.88 -38.57 -18.14
N THR A 31 -22.81 -37.67 -17.79
CA THR A 31 -22.67 -36.23 -18.08
C THR A 31 -21.55 -35.62 -17.25
N GLU A 32 -20.82 -34.66 -17.84
CA GLU A 32 -19.75 -33.95 -17.14
C GLU A 32 -20.29 -33.18 -15.93
N HIS A 33 -19.59 -33.28 -14.80
CA HIS A 33 -19.86 -32.55 -13.59
C HIS A 33 -18.57 -31.99 -13.01
N VAL A 34 -18.30 -30.73 -13.33
CA VAL A 34 -17.22 -29.97 -12.71
C VAL A 34 -17.86 -29.04 -11.67
N PRO A 35 -17.52 -29.20 -10.38
CA PRO A 35 -18.01 -28.32 -9.32
C PRO A 35 -17.69 -26.84 -9.61
N TYR A 36 -18.59 -25.93 -9.22
CA TYR A 36 -18.46 -24.50 -9.53
C TYR A 36 -17.21 -23.83 -8.93
N ASN A 37 -16.67 -24.41 -7.85
CA ASN A 37 -15.47 -23.93 -7.16
C ASN A 37 -14.17 -24.30 -7.88
N ILE A 38 -14.22 -25.12 -8.92
CA ILE A 38 -13.08 -25.44 -9.78
C ILE A 38 -12.87 -24.29 -10.77
N LYS A 39 -11.95 -23.38 -10.42
CA LYS A 39 -11.66 -22.18 -11.22
C LYS A 39 -11.01 -22.51 -12.56
N ARG A 40 -10.24 -23.60 -12.66
CA ARG A 40 -9.51 -24.01 -13.86
C ARG A 40 -10.16 -25.22 -14.55
N ARG A 41 -11.45 -25.08 -14.91
CA ARG A 41 -12.21 -26.14 -15.56
C ARG A 41 -11.57 -26.62 -16.87
N ASP A 42 -10.88 -25.74 -17.59
CA ASP A 42 -10.10 -26.07 -18.79
C ASP A 42 -9.02 -27.13 -18.54
N LEU A 43 -8.48 -27.20 -17.32
CA LEU A 43 -7.47 -28.19 -16.94
C LEU A 43 -8.06 -29.56 -16.59
N THR A 44 -9.38 -29.70 -16.51
CA THR A 44 -10.05 -30.99 -16.21
C THR A 44 -9.63 -32.10 -17.18
N ARG A 45 -9.33 -31.73 -18.44
CA ARG A 45 -8.82 -32.64 -19.46
C ARG A 45 -7.46 -33.28 -19.13
N HIS A 46 -6.71 -32.69 -18.18
CA HIS A 46 -5.44 -33.19 -17.69
C HIS A 46 -5.59 -34.11 -16.48
N ASN A 47 -6.81 -34.23 -15.92
CA ASN A 47 -7.09 -35.22 -14.90
C ASN A 47 -6.91 -36.63 -15.48
N LYS A 48 -6.37 -37.53 -14.66
CA LYS A 48 -5.93 -38.84 -15.16
C LYS A 48 -6.20 -39.96 -14.17
N GLU A 49 -7.00 -40.92 -14.58
CA GLU A 49 -7.16 -42.21 -13.91
C GLU A 49 -6.01 -43.15 -14.27
N PHE A 50 -5.31 -43.69 -13.27
CA PHE A 50 -4.14 -44.57 -13.45
C PHE A 50 -4.49 -46.06 -13.45
N ILE A 51 -5.63 -46.44 -12.85
CA ILE A 51 -6.10 -47.82 -12.83
C ILE A 51 -6.87 -48.10 -14.13
N LYS A 52 -6.31 -48.98 -14.96
CA LYS A 52 -6.87 -49.33 -16.27
C LYS A 52 -8.35 -49.74 -16.19
N GLU A 53 -8.67 -50.60 -15.22
CA GLU A 53 -10.03 -51.09 -15.03
C GLU A 53 -11.01 -49.95 -14.72
N ALA A 54 -10.72 -49.11 -13.73
CA ALA A 54 -11.57 -47.96 -13.41
C ALA A 54 -11.68 -46.96 -14.58
N ARG A 55 -10.67 -46.83 -15.43
CA ARG A 55 -10.77 -46.00 -16.64
C ARG A 55 -11.79 -46.52 -17.64
N GLU A 56 -11.96 -47.85 -17.72
CA GLU A 56 -12.87 -48.50 -18.66
C GLU A 56 -14.31 -48.56 -18.13
N ILE A 57 -14.50 -48.93 -16.85
CA ILE A 57 -15.84 -49.16 -16.28
C ILE A 57 -16.33 -48.02 -15.35
N GLY A 58 -15.46 -47.06 -15.03
CA GLY A 58 -15.71 -46.03 -14.02
C GLY A 58 -15.39 -46.49 -12.60
N ARG A 59 -15.07 -45.53 -11.74
CA ARG A 59 -14.72 -45.71 -10.32
C ARG A 59 -15.83 -46.39 -9.55
N SER A 60 -17.08 -45.96 -9.72
CA SER A 60 -18.22 -46.52 -9.00
C SER A 60 -18.40 -48.01 -9.29
N ALA A 61 -18.26 -48.42 -10.56
CA ALA A 61 -18.35 -49.82 -10.96
C ALA A 61 -17.14 -50.63 -10.49
N ALA A 62 -15.93 -50.04 -10.50
CA ALA A 62 -14.73 -50.69 -9.96
C ALA A 62 -14.85 -50.98 -8.45
N ILE A 63 -15.44 -50.06 -7.68
CA ILE A 63 -15.76 -50.27 -6.26
C ILE A 63 -16.76 -51.41 -6.10
N GLU A 64 -17.90 -51.37 -6.80
CA GLU A 64 -18.93 -52.42 -6.70
C GLU A 64 -18.38 -53.79 -7.11
N LYS A 65 -17.54 -53.88 -8.14
CA LYS A 65 -16.88 -55.14 -8.54
C LYS A 65 -16.05 -55.73 -7.41
N ARG A 66 -15.28 -54.91 -6.69
CA ARG A 66 -14.49 -55.39 -5.54
C ARG A 66 -15.37 -55.75 -4.34
N LEU A 67 -16.51 -55.07 -4.15
CA LEU A 67 -17.50 -55.43 -3.14
C LEU A 67 -18.20 -56.75 -3.47
N ASP A 68 -18.47 -57.03 -4.74
CA ASP A 68 -19.09 -58.28 -5.19
C ASP A 68 -18.21 -59.49 -4.87
N ALA A 69 -16.89 -59.36 -4.96
CA ALA A 69 -15.95 -60.39 -4.48
C ALA A 69 -16.06 -60.66 -2.97
N VAL A 70 -16.59 -59.70 -2.19
CA VAL A 70 -16.88 -59.89 -0.76
C VAL A 70 -18.30 -60.41 -0.55
N ARG A 71 -19.27 -60.05 -1.40
CA ARG A 71 -20.65 -60.56 -1.34
C ARG A 71 -20.68 -62.03 -1.71
N HIS A 72 -20.08 -62.42 -2.83
CA HIS A 72 -20.13 -63.78 -3.35
C HIS A 72 -18.83 -64.51 -3.01
N GLN A 73 -18.90 -65.42 -2.03
CA GLN A 73 -17.76 -66.20 -1.56
C GLN A 73 -18.10 -67.68 -1.48
N LYS A 74 -17.07 -68.53 -1.45
CA LYS A 74 -17.20 -69.97 -1.19
C LYS A 74 -16.82 -70.28 0.25
N ASP A 75 -17.57 -71.17 0.90
CA ASP A 75 -17.19 -71.69 2.22
C ASP A 75 -16.16 -72.83 2.12
N ALA A 76 -15.72 -73.35 3.27
CA ALA A 76 -14.70 -74.39 3.33
C ALA A 76 -15.09 -75.68 2.58
N ASP A 77 -16.39 -75.92 2.43
CA ASP A 77 -16.95 -77.08 1.73
C ASP A 77 -17.17 -76.77 0.23
N GLY A 78 -16.73 -75.60 -0.25
CA GLY A 78 -16.85 -75.16 -1.63
C GLY A 78 -18.21 -74.58 -2.02
N ASN A 79 -19.16 -74.47 -1.07
CA ASN A 79 -20.50 -73.97 -1.37
C ASN A 79 -20.51 -72.44 -1.47
N GLU A 80 -21.15 -71.92 -2.52
CA GLU A 80 -21.35 -70.49 -2.68
C GLU A 80 -22.32 -69.95 -1.63
N TYR A 81 -21.97 -68.82 -1.03
CA TYR A 81 -22.83 -68.10 -0.11
C TYR A 81 -22.70 -66.60 -0.34
N GLU A 82 -23.81 -65.91 -0.06
CA GLU A 82 -23.87 -64.46 -0.13
C GLU A 82 -23.67 -63.83 1.26
N ARG A 83 -22.71 -62.93 1.37
CA ARG A 83 -22.46 -62.09 2.54
C ARG A 83 -23.14 -60.74 2.37
N LYS A 84 -24.14 -60.48 3.22
CA LYS A 84 -24.78 -59.18 3.31
C LYS A 84 -23.82 -58.09 3.83
N ILE A 85 -23.59 -57.06 3.02
CA ILE A 85 -22.99 -55.79 3.45
C ILE A 85 -24.07 -54.96 4.17
N ARG A 86 -23.77 -54.45 5.35
CA ARG A 86 -24.76 -53.73 6.16
C ARG A 86 -24.91 -52.28 5.70
N LYS A 87 -26.10 -51.71 5.88
CA LYS A 87 -26.32 -50.27 5.70
C LYS A 87 -25.37 -49.50 6.62
N GLY A 88 -24.62 -48.55 6.07
CA GLY A 88 -23.62 -47.75 6.80
C GLY A 88 -22.26 -48.43 6.99
N GLN A 89 -22.04 -49.64 6.45
CA GLN A 89 -20.70 -50.23 6.41
C GLN A 89 -19.83 -49.46 5.41
N ILE A 90 -18.58 -49.17 5.79
CA ILE A 90 -17.66 -48.40 4.95
C ILE A 90 -17.19 -49.25 3.78
N CYS A 91 -17.66 -48.92 2.58
CA CYS A 91 -17.34 -49.59 1.32
C CYS A 91 -16.08 -49.06 0.64
N CYS A 92 -15.72 -47.81 0.90
CA CYS A 92 -14.55 -47.17 0.33
C CYS A 92 -13.90 -46.26 1.38
N ILE A 93 -12.57 -46.22 1.36
CA ILE A 93 -11.74 -45.24 2.02
C ILE A 93 -11.02 -44.48 0.92
N GLU A 94 -11.08 -43.17 0.97
CA GLU A 94 -10.33 -42.32 0.07
C GLU A 94 -8.99 -41.97 0.69
N ILE A 95 -7.92 -42.15 -0.05
CA ILE A 95 -6.57 -41.71 0.32
C ILE A 95 -6.23 -40.53 -0.57
N ARG A 96 -6.22 -39.33 0.02
CA ARG A 96 -5.79 -38.09 -0.64
C ARG A 96 -4.29 -37.96 -0.48
N MET A 97 -3.57 -37.91 -1.59
CA MET A 97 -2.10 -37.80 -1.63
C MET A 97 -1.68 -36.53 -2.38
N SER A 98 -0.78 -35.75 -1.80
CA SER A 98 -0.23 -34.52 -2.39
C SER A 98 1.07 -34.12 -1.66
N ALA A 99 1.51 -32.87 -1.84
CA ALA A 99 2.57 -32.24 -1.07
C ALA A 99 2.19 -30.79 -0.74
N SER A 100 3.08 -30.03 -0.11
CA SER A 100 2.92 -28.58 -0.02
C SER A 100 2.83 -27.96 -1.42
N VAL A 101 2.25 -26.76 -1.53
CA VAL A 101 2.08 -26.04 -2.81
C VAL A 101 3.43 -25.92 -3.53
N GLU A 102 4.46 -25.51 -2.78
CA GLU A 102 5.82 -25.33 -3.29
C GLU A 102 6.45 -26.68 -3.66
N GLY A 103 6.24 -27.73 -2.85
CA GLY A 103 6.79 -29.05 -3.12
C GLY A 103 6.19 -29.68 -4.38
N MET A 104 4.88 -29.52 -4.60
CA MET A 104 4.24 -29.95 -5.84
C MET A 104 4.71 -29.13 -7.04
N ALA A 105 4.89 -27.82 -6.88
CA ALA A 105 5.41 -26.95 -7.93
C ALA A 105 6.82 -27.39 -8.38
N GLU A 106 7.72 -27.68 -7.43
CA GLU A 106 9.07 -28.17 -7.73
C GLU A 106 9.05 -29.53 -8.45
N ILE A 107 8.20 -30.46 -8.01
CA ILE A 107 8.04 -31.78 -8.68
C ILE A 107 7.56 -31.60 -10.13
N ILE A 108 6.67 -30.63 -10.39
CA ILE A 108 6.16 -30.32 -11.72
C ILE A 108 7.24 -29.67 -12.58
N GLU A 109 7.96 -28.70 -12.04
CA GLU A 109 9.06 -27.99 -12.72
C GLU A 109 10.17 -28.97 -13.13
N GLN A 110 10.47 -29.95 -12.27
CA GLN A 110 11.41 -31.04 -12.58
C GLN A 110 10.86 -32.06 -13.60
N GLY A 111 9.59 -31.96 -14.00
CA GLY A 111 8.93 -32.91 -14.91
C GLY A 111 8.64 -34.28 -14.28
N ARG A 112 8.66 -34.38 -12.95
CA ARG A 112 8.59 -35.66 -12.20
C ARG A 112 7.20 -35.99 -11.66
N LEU A 113 6.18 -35.17 -11.94
CA LEU A 113 4.81 -35.39 -11.45
C LEU A 113 4.27 -36.80 -11.75
N MET A 114 4.44 -37.27 -12.98
CA MET A 114 3.97 -38.60 -13.39
C MET A 114 4.74 -39.74 -12.73
N GLU A 115 6.00 -39.52 -12.36
CA GLU A 115 6.80 -40.46 -11.58
C GLU A 115 6.28 -40.53 -10.14
N TRP A 116 6.10 -39.35 -9.51
CA TRP A 116 5.51 -39.22 -8.18
C TRP A 116 4.15 -39.90 -8.07
N CYS A 117 3.27 -39.74 -9.06
CA CYS A 117 1.98 -40.41 -9.06
C CYS A 117 2.12 -41.94 -9.06
N ARG A 118 3.02 -42.48 -9.89
CA ARG A 118 3.22 -43.93 -10.00
C ARG A 118 3.81 -44.51 -8.72
N GLU A 119 4.80 -43.86 -8.12
CA GLU A 119 5.38 -44.32 -6.85
C GLU A 119 4.38 -44.21 -5.69
N SER A 120 3.54 -43.17 -5.68
CA SER A 120 2.44 -43.04 -4.69
C SER A 120 1.42 -44.17 -4.79
N ILE A 121 1.00 -44.51 -6.02
CA ILE A 121 0.06 -45.61 -6.26
C ILE A 121 0.70 -46.96 -5.93
N LYS A 122 1.96 -47.16 -6.31
CA LYS A 122 2.73 -48.38 -6.01
C LYS A 122 2.87 -48.58 -4.49
N TRP A 123 3.15 -47.52 -3.74
CA TRP A 123 3.14 -47.56 -2.28
C TRP A 123 1.77 -47.97 -1.74
N ALA A 124 0.67 -47.36 -2.23
CA ALA A 124 -0.68 -47.69 -1.79
C ALA A 124 -1.06 -49.15 -2.08
N GLN A 125 -0.70 -49.66 -3.26
CA GLN A 125 -0.93 -51.06 -3.66
C GLN A 125 -0.10 -52.03 -2.82
N LYS A 126 1.13 -51.68 -2.47
CA LYS A 126 1.98 -52.49 -1.58
C LYS A 126 1.42 -52.56 -0.16
N GLU A 127 0.92 -51.44 0.37
CA GLU A 127 0.42 -51.35 1.73
C GLU A 127 -0.96 -52.00 1.90
N HIS A 128 -1.88 -51.81 0.93
CA HIS A 128 -3.28 -52.24 1.08
C HIS A 128 -3.68 -53.44 0.22
N GLY A 129 -2.79 -53.92 -0.64
CA GLY A 129 -3.10 -54.93 -1.66
C GLY A 129 -3.54 -54.30 -2.97
N LYS A 130 -3.03 -54.83 -4.08
CA LYS A 130 -3.24 -54.28 -5.42
C LYS A 130 -4.71 -54.30 -5.83
N GLU A 131 -5.42 -55.36 -5.47
CA GLU A 131 -6.84 -55.58 -5.73
C GLU A 131 -7.77 -54.70 -4.89
N ASN A 132 -7.25 -54.10 -3.82
CA ASN A 132 -8.01 -53.20 -2.95
C ASN A 132 -7.92 -51.74 -3.39
N ILE A 133 -6.89 -51.38 -4.17
CA ILE A 133 -6.77 -50.06 -4.80
C ILE A 133 -7.47 -50.10 -6.16
N VAL A 134 -8.73 -49.70 -6.18
CA VAL A 134 -9.62 -49.88 -7.34
C VAL A 134 -9.62 -48.69 -8.30
N SER A 135 -9.20 -47.51 -7.86
CA SER A 135 -9.13 -46.28 -8.67
C SER A 135 -8.07 -45.34 -8.09
N ALA A 136 -7.38 -44.58 -8.94
CA ALA A 136 -6.41 -43.56 -8.56
C ALA A 136 -6.44 -42.42 -9.59
N VAL A 137 -7.12 -41.33 -9.24
CA VAL A 137 -7.34 -40.19 -10.14
C VAL A 137 -6.48 -39.01 -9.72
N LEU A 138 -5.66 -38.51 -10.65
CA LEU A 138 -4.95 -37.24 -10.49
C LEU A 138 -5.87 -36.09 -10.88
N HIS A 139 -6.01 -35.11 -9.99
CA HIS A 139 -6.64 -33.82 -10.29
C HIS A 139 -5.56 -32.77 -10.58
N MET A 140 -5.69 -32.10 -11.72
CA MET A 140 -4.85 -31.00 -12.20
C MET A 140 -5.61 -29.67 -12.29
N ASP A 141 -6.94 -29.72 -12.12
CA ASP A 141 -7.89 -28.63 -12.26
C ASP A 141 -8.13 -27.86 -10.96
N GLU A 142 -7.57 -28.33 -9.85
CA GLU A 142 -7.60 -27.67 -8.55
C GLU A 142 -6.33 -26.82 -8.29
N GLU A 143 -6.23 -26.22 -7.11
CA GLU A 143 -5.12 -25.30 -6.76
C GLU A 143 -3.77 -26.03 -6.75
N THR A 144 -3.70 -27.16 -6.06
CA THR A 144 -2.50 -28.01 -5.97
C THR A 144 -2.80 -29.40 -6.52
N PRO A 145 -2.00 -29.94 -7.46
CA PRO A 145 -2.23 -31.29 -7.96
C PRO A 145 -2.19 -32.35 -6.86
N HIS A 146 -3.16 -33.26 -6.88
CA HIS A 146 -3.30 -34.30 -5.88
C HIS A 146 -3.96 -35.56 -6.45
N LEU A 147 -3.73 -36.68 -5.79
CA LEU A 147 -4.31 -37.97 -6.12
C LEU A 147 -5.46 -38.30 -5.18
N HIS A 148 -6.58 -38.71 -5.76
CA HIS A 148 -7.65 -39.42 -5.07
C HIS A 148 -7.50 -40.92 -5.31
N VAL A 149 -7.00 -41.64 -4.30
CA VAL A 149 -6.85 -43.10 -4.36
C VAL A 149 -8.00 -43.76 -3.63
N SER A 150 -8.66 -44.71 -4.28
CA SER A 150 -9.87 -45.38 -3.76
C SER A 150 -9.52 -46.77 -3.26
N LEU A 151 -9.61 -46.94 -1.94
CA LEU A 151 -9.32 -48.18 -1.23
C LEU A 151 -10.63 -48.85 -0.80
N VAL A 152 -10.91 -50.06 -1.28
CA VAL A 152 -11.95 -50.92 -0.70
C VAL A 152 -11.32 -51.70 0.46
N PRO A 153 -11.76 -51.51 1.73
CA PRO A 153 -11.09 -52.07 2.90
C PRO A 153 -11.40 -53.57 3.11
N VAL A 154 -11.04 -54.39 2.12
CA VAL A 154 -11.16 -55.84 2.20
C VAL A 154 -9.96 -56.40 2.94
N VAL A 155 -10.24 -57.15 4.00
CA VAL A 155 -9.25 -57.87 4.80
C VAL A 155 -9.62 -59.35 4.85
N SER A 156 -8.63 -60.22 5.00
CA SER A 156 -8.83 -61.66 5.16
C SER A 156 -8.83 -62.07 6.64
N GLY A 157 -9.34 -63.26 6.93
CA GLY A 157 -9.27 -63.90 8.24
C GLY A 157 -10.24 -63.37 9.31
N GLU A 158 -10.02 -63.83 10.55
CA GLU A 158 -10.96 -63.60 11.67
C GLU A 158 -11.01 -62.14 12.13
N SER A 159 -12.21 -61.65 12.44
CA SER A 159 -12.38 -60.27 12.94
C SER A 159 -11.77 -60.07 14.34
N LYS A 160 -11.39 -58.83 14.68
CA LYS A 160 -10.94 -58.48 16.05
C LYS A 160 -11.91 -58.98 17.12
N LYS A 161 -13.23 -58.84 16.91
CA LYS A 161 -14.27 -59.34 17.83
C LYS A 161 -14.23 -60.86 17.94
N GLN A 162 -14.00 -61.59 16.85
CA GLN A 162 -13.87 -63.05 16.90
C GLN A 162 -12.62 -63.47 17.67
N ARG A 163 -11.47 -62.82 17.42
CA ARG A 163 -10.21 -63.07 18.13
C ARG A 163 -10.32 -62.80 19.63
N THR A 164 -10.90 -61.67 20.04
CA THR A 164 -11.09 -61.33 21.46
C THR A 164 -12.09 -62.27 22.13
N THR A 165 -13.15 -62.66 21.43
CA THR A 165 -14.13 -63.62 21.96
C THR A 165 -13.52 -65.03 22.11
N LYS A 166 -12.65 -65.47 21.18
CA LYS A 166 -11.89 -66.72 21.33
C LYS A 166 -10.95 -66.65 22.53
N LYS A 167 -10.19 -65.56 22.67
CA LYS A 167 -9.28 -65.36 23.83
C LYS A 167 -10.04 -65.36 25.15
N ARG A 168 -11.17 -64.66 25.25
CA ARG A 168 -12.04 -64.68 26.44
C ARG A 168 -12.55 -66.08 26.73
N ALA A 169 -13.09 -66.78 25.73
CA ALA A 169 -13.57 -68.15 25.91
C ALA A 169 -12.45 -69.15 26.29
N ALA A 170 -11.22 -68.95 25.82
CA ALA A 170 -10.07 -69.75 26.24
C ALA A 170 -9.69 -69.46 27.70
N LYS A 171 -9.69 -68.18 28.10
CA LYS A 171 -9.43 -67.75 29.48
C LYS A 171 -10.52 -68.24 30.45
N ASP A 172 -11.78 -68.21 30.04
CA ASP A 172 -12.91 -68.69 30.83
C ASP A 172 -12.83 -70.21 31.04
N LYS A 173 -12.38 -70.95 30.01
CA LYS A 173 -12.11 -72.39 30.12
C LYS A 173 -10.95 -72.71 31.06
N GLU A 174 -9.83 -72.02 30.90
CA GLU A 174 -8.65 -72.19 31.77
C GLU A 174 -9.00 -71.88 33.23
N LYS A 175 -9.85 -70.88 33.48
CA LYS A 175 -10.32 -70.53 34.82
C LYS A 175 -11.26 -71.59 35.40
N ALA A 176 -12.17 -72.13 34.60
CA ALA A 176 -13.06 -73.22 35.03
C ALA A 176 -12.28 -74.50 35.36
N GLU A 177 -11.29 -74.86 34.54
CA GLU A 177 -10.40 -76.00 34.75
C GLU A 177 -9.54 -75.85 36.03
N LYS A 178 -9.04 -74.63 36.32
CA LYS A 178 -8.28 -74.35 37.54
C LYS A 178 -9.13 -74.35 38.83
N ASN A 179 -10.42 -74.01 38.73
CA ASN A 179 -11.33 -73.91 39.87
C ASN A 179 -12.17 -75.17 40.10
N GLY A 180 -12.04 -76.21 39.26
CA GLY A 180 -12.88 -77.41 39.33
C GLY A 180 -14.36 -77.15 39.01
N GLU A 181 -14.67 -76.03 38.34
CA GLU A 181 -16.03 -75.60 38.00
C GLU A 181 -16.46 -76.14 36.63
N GLU A 182 -17.75 -76.38 36.45
CA GLU A 182 -18.31 -76.87 35.19
C GLU A 182 -18.13 -75.82 34.08
N VAL A 183 -17.55 -76.21 32.94
CA VAL A 183 -17.27 -75.30 31.81
C VAL A 183 -18.56 -74.58 31.38
N PRO A 184 -18.59 -73.23 31.31
CA PRO A 184 -19.81 -72.50 30.99
C PRO A 184 -20.43 -72.98 29.67
N LYS A 185 -21.68 -73.47 29.75
CA LYS A 185 -22.41 -74.06 28.61
C LYS A 185 -22.42 -73.09 27.42
N LYS A 186 -21.88 -73.54 26.28
CA LYS A 186 -21.82 -72.74 25.05
C LYS A 186 -23.24 -72.36 24.61
N LYS A 187 -23.60 -71.07 24.66
CA LYS A 187 -24.80 -70.56 23.97
C LYS A 187 -24.75 -71.01 22.51
N ARG A 188 -25.87 -71.54 21.96
CA ARG A 188 -25.97 -72.01 20.56
C ARG A 188 -25.32 -70.98 19.63
N ARG A 189 -24.18 -71.34 19.04
CA ARG A 189 -23.47 -70.50 18.07
C ARG A 189 -23.77 -71.03 16.68
N TYR A 190 -24.20 -70.13 15.81
CA TYR A 190 -24.30 -70.38 14.38
C TYR A 190 -22.98 -70.96 13.85
N LYS A 191 -23.03 -72.00 13.01
CA LYS A 191 -21.83 -72.57 12.35
C LYS A 191 -21.10 -71.43 11.64
N LYS A 192 -19.82 -71.22 11.98
CA LYS A 192 -19.02 -70.11 11.44
C LYS A 192 -18.41 -70.55 10.12
N LYS A 193 -18.86 -69.95 9.01
CA LYS A 193 -18.32 -70.16 7.66
C LYS A 193 -16.98 -69.44 7.39
N ALA A 194 -16.32 -68.93 8.43
CA ALA A 194 -15.14 -68.08 8.27
C ALA A 194 -13.86 -68.91 8.30
N THR A 195 -13.20 -69.00 7.15
CA THR A 195 -11.84 -69.51 6.96
C THR A 195 -10.83 -68.36 7.02
N VAL A 196 -9.52 -68.67 7.00
CA VAL A 196 -8.45 -67.67 6.89
C VAL A 196 -8.57 -66.89 5.58
N GLU A 197 -9.05 -67.52 4.52
CA GLU A 197 -9.21 -66.95 3.18
C GLU A 197 -10.51 -66.14 3.01
N THR A 198 -11.41 -66.20 4.00
CA THR A 198 -12.67 -65.47 3.93
C THR A 198 -12.43 -63.96 3.93
N LEU A 199 -12.93 -63.29 2.88
CA LEU A 199 -12.85 -61.86 2.70
C LEU A 199 -13.93 -61.15 3.53
N ARG A 200 -13.56 -60.05 4.16
CA ARG A 200 -14.49 -59.19 4.89
C ARG A 200 -14.13 -57.71 4.70
N LEU A 201 -15.15 -56.87 4.68
CA LEU A 201 -15.01 -55.43 4.58
C LEU A 201 -14.88 -54.83 6.00
N CYS A 202 -13.73 -54.25 6.33
CA CYS A 202 -13.46 -53.74 7.68
C CYS A 202 -12.50 -52.53 7.69
N ALA A 203 -13.07 -51.32 7.60
CA ALA A 203 -12.30 -50.09 7.70
C ALA A 203 -11.57 -49.91 9.04
N ASP A 204 -12.11 -50.43 10.15
CA ASP A 204 -11.47 -50.30 11.48
C ASP A 204 -10.23 -51.19 11.66
N ASP A 205 -10.05 -52.19 10.81
CA ASP A 205 -8.81 -52.96 10.75
C ASP A 205 -7.76 -52.28 9.89
N VAL A 206 -8.19 -51.53 8.87
CA VAL A 206 -7.30 -50.72 8.04
C VAL A 206 -6.87 -49.44 8.75
N MET A 207 -7.79 -48.72 9.41
CA MET A 207 -7.58 -47.39 9.99
C MET A 207 -7.25 -47.43 11.48
N THR A 208 -6.36 -48.33 11.90
CA THR A 208 -5.88 -48.29 13.29
C THR A 208 -4.97 -47.08 13.50
N GLN A 209 -4.99 -46.49 14.69
CA GLN A 209 -4.14 -45.34 15.00
C GLN A 209 -2.65 -45.64 14.78
N TRP A 210 -2.20 -46.85 15.15
CA TRP A 210 -0.82 -47.28 14.96
C TRP A 210 -0.45 -47.39 13.48
N ASP A 211 -1.31 -48.01 12.68
CA ASP A 211 -1.08 -48.14 11.23
C ASP A 211 -1.06 -46.78 10.53
N LEU A 212 -1.97 -45.87 10.90
CA LEU A 212 -1.96 -44.51 10.33
C LEU A 212 -0.65 -43.79 10.67
N LYS A 213 -0.17 -43.83 11.91
CA LYS A 213 1.13 -43.25 12.29
C LYS A 213 2.28 -43.85 11.49
N ARG A 214 2.34 -45.18 11.39
CA ARG A 214 3.36 -45.91 10.62
C ARG A 214 3.34 -45.47 9.14
N ARG A 215 2.16 -45.40 8.53
CA ARG A 215 2.00 -45.03 7.12
C ARG A 215 2.41 -43.60 6.81
N HIS A 216 2.20 -42.65 7.71
CA HIS A 216 2.74 -41.29 7.53
C HIS A 216 4.26 -41.31 7.40
N THR A 217 4.94 -42.10 8.25
CA THR A 217 6.40 -42.26 8.18
C THR A 217 6.85 -42.99 6.92
N GLU A 218 6.25 -44.14 6.62
CA GLU A 218 6.65 -44.95 5.47
C GLU A 218 6.36 -44.28 4.12
N TYR A 219 5.25 -43.55 4.01
CA TYR A 219 4.94 -42.78 2.80
C TYR A 219 5.93 -41.64 2.60
N ALA A 220 6.32 -40.94 3.66
CA ALA A 220 7.37 -39.93 3.59
C ALA A 220 8.71 -40.51 3.13
N ILE A 221 9.09 -41.70 3.62
CA ILE A 221 10.30 -42.40 3.14
C ILE A 221 10.19 -42.73 1.65
N ALA A 222 9.03 -43.19 1.19
CA ALA A 222 8.81 -43.48 -0.23
C ALA A 222 8.89 -42.22 -1.10
N MET A 223 8.49 -41.06 -0.56
CA MET A 223 8.45 -39.79 -1.28
C MET A 223 9.72 -38.93 -1.09
N ALA A 224 10.66 -39.33 -0.25
CA ALA A 224 11.94 -38.65 -0.04
C ALA A 224 12.74 -38.39 -1.33
N PRO A 225 12.76 -39.29 -2.35
CA PRO A 225 13.41 -39.01 -3.64
C PRO A 225 12.83 -37.82 -4.42
N PHE A 226 11.66 -37.33 -4.04
CA PHE A 226 11.01 -36.14 -4.61
C PHE A 226 11.26 -34.87 -3.76
N GLY A 227 12.15 -34.93 -2.77
CA GLY A 227 12.43 -33.81 -1.86
C GLY A 227 11.35 -33.60 -0.79
N LEU A 228 10.48 -34.59 -0.58
CA LEU A 228 9.38 -34.50 0.38
C LEU A 228 9.76 -35.15 1.73
N GLU A 229 9.41 -34.46 2.80
CA GLU A 229 9.66 -34.86 4.18
C GLU A 229 8.37 -35.24 4.91
N ARG A 230 8.53 -35.94 6.02
CA ARG A 230 7.42 -36.31 6.90
C ARG A 230 6.89 -35.08 7.62
N GLY A 231 5.57 -34.92 7.68
CA GLY A 231 4.96 -33.93 8.59
C GLY A 231 5.33 -34.18 10.06
N GLU A 232 5.11 -33.17 10.90
CA GLU A 232 5.46 -33.21 12.33
C GLU A 232 4.84 -34.41 13.06
N GLU A 233 5.66 -35.15 13.80
CA GLU A 233 5.18 -36.23 14.65
C GLU A 233 4.43 -35.68 15.87
N GLY A 234 3.23 -36.23 16.13
CA GLY A 234 2.42 -35.76 17.26
C GLY A 234 1.83 -34.37 17.04
N SER A 235 1.78 -33.88 15.79
CA SER A 235 1.24 -32.56 15.47
C SER A 235 -0.13 -32.33 16.12
N PRO A 236 -0.34 -31.16 16.76
CA PRO A 236 -1.63 -30.78 17.34
C PRO A 236 -2.65 -30.32 16.29
N ALA A 237 -2.25 -30.28 15.01
CA ALA A 237 -3.10 -29.82 13.92
C ALA A 237 -4.38 -30.68 13.80
N LYS A 238 -5.53 -30.00 13.79
CA LYS A 238 -6.82 -30.63 13.51
C LYS A 238 -7.10 -30.52 12.02
N HIS A 239 -7.59 -31.60 11.42
CA HIS A 239 -8.09 -31.56 10.05
C HIS A 239 -9.24 -30.53 9.97
N LYS A 240 -9.15 -29.66 8.97
CA LYS A 240 -10.17 -28.66 8.65
C LYS A 240 -10.78 -29.03 7.31
N ASP A 241 -12.09 -28.87 7.21
CA ASP A 241 -12.74 -28.94 5.91
C ASP A 241 -12.23 -27.81 5.01
N LEU A 242 -12.29 -28.01 3.69
CA LEU A 242 -11.75 -27.08 2.70
C LEU A 242 -12.36 -25.69 2.82
N ALA A 243 -13.69 -25.60 3.04
CA ALA A 243 -14.38 -24.32 3.20
C ALA A 243 -13.91 -23.57 4.47
N GLN A 244 -13.69 -24.32 5.56
CA GLN A 244 -13.18 -23.74 6.81
C GLN A 244 -11.73 -23.26 6.65
N TYR A 245 -10.88 -24.05 5.98
CA TYR A 245 -9.50 -23.67 5.71
C TYR A 245 -9.41 -22.36 4.92
N TYR A 246 -10.14 -22.23 3.80
CA TYR A 246 -10.13 -21.00 3.01
C TYR A 246 -10.67 -19.80 3.77
N LYS A 247 -11.71 -19.99 4.60
CA LYS A 247 -12.25 -18.92 5.45
C LYS A 247 -11.18 -18.38 6.40
N GLU A 248 -10.50 -19.26 7.11
CA GLU A 248 -9.46 -18.87 8.07
C GLU A 248 -8.24 -18.23 7.37
N GLN A 249 -7.84 -18.73 6.20
CA GLN A 249 -6.79 -18.10 5.39
C GLN A 249 -7.18 -16.69 4.95
N TYR A 250 -8.43 -16.49 4.53
CA TYR A 250 -8.94 -15.18 4.14
C TYR A 250 -8.96 -14.21 5.33
N GLU A 251 -9.39 -14.67 6.51
CA GLU A 251 -9.38 -13.87 7.74
C GLU A 251 -7.96 -13.47 8.16
N LEU A 252 -6.99 -14.39 8.04
CA LEU A 252 -5.56 -14.10 8.28
C LEU A 252 -5.00 -13.08 7.28
N GLN A 253 -5.30 -13.25 5.99
CA GLN A 253 -4.88 -12.31 4.95
C GLN A 253 -5.47 -10.92 5.17
N ARG A 254 -6.76 -10.84 5.52
CA ARG A 254 -7.43 -9.59 5.86
C ARG A 254 -6.80 -8.91 7.08
N GLY A 255 -6.54 -9.66 8.16
CA GLY A 255 -5.87 -9.12 9.34
C GLY A 255 -4.47 -8.57 9.04
N ARG A 256 -3.71 -9.26 8.18
CA ARG A 256 -2.40 -8.78 7.72
C ARG A 256 -2.50 -7.53 6.87
N LEU A 257 -3.52 -7.45 6.01
CA LEU A 257 -3.78 -6.26 5.20
C LEU A 257 -4.16 -5.06 6.09
N ASP A 258 -5.02 -5.27 7.09
CA ASP A 258 -5.42 -4.23 8.05
C ASP A 258 -4.21 -3.69 8.84
N GLU A 259 -3.27 -4.56 9.22
CA GLU A 259 -2.03 -4.17 9.90
C GLU A 259 -1.12 -3.32 8.99
N LEU A 260 -0.96 -3.73 7.72
CA LEU A 260 -0.19 -2.96 6.74
C LEU A 260 -0.83 -1.60 6.45
N LEU A 261 -2.15 -1.53 6.36
CA LEU A 261 -2.87 -0.27 6.17
C LEU A 261 -2.68 0.68 7.36
N LYS A 262 -2.70 0.17 8.60
CA LYS A 262 -2.40 0.97 9.80
C LYS A 262 -0.97 1.51 9.80
N GLU A 263 0.00 0.67 9.42
CA GLU A 263 1.40 1.11 9.32
C GLU A 263 1.57 2.21 8.26
N LEU A 264 0.94 2.04 7.09
CA LEU A 264 0.99 3.03 6.02
C LEU A 264 0.36 4.37 6.45
N ALA A 265 -0.81 4.32 7.10
CA ALA A 265 -1.48 5.51 7.65
C ALA A 265 -0.61 6.25 8.68
N GLY A 266 0.08 5.52 9.57
CA GLY A 266 1.02 6.10 10.52
C GLY A 266 2.21 6.79 9.85
N GLN A 267 2.74 6.21 8.77
CA GLN A 267 3.81 6.84 7.99
C GLN A 267 3.34 8.11 7.26
N GLU A 268 2.12 8.11 6.70
CA GLU A 268 1.52 9.29 6.07
C GLU A 268 1.35 10.45 7.06
N ASP A 269 0.89 10.17 8.28
CA ASP A 269 0.72 11.20 9.30
C ASP A 269 2.06 11.81 9.74
N LEU A 270 3.11 10.98 9.84
CA LEU A 270 4.47 11.47 10.11
C LEU A 270 4.99 12.36 8.98
N VAL A 271 4.70 12.03 7.72
CA VAL A 271 5.01 12.88 6.56
C VAL A 271 4.26 14.22 6.64
N LYS A 272 2.97 14.21 7.01
CA LYS A 272 2.19 15.45 7.21
C LYS A 272 2.77 16.32 8.33
N GLU A 273 3.16 15.71 9.45
CA GLU A 273 3.76 16.40 10.59
C GLU A 273 5.09 17.06 10.20
N LYS A 274 5.98 16.32 9.52
CA LYS A 274 7.26 16.86 9.05
C LYS A 274 7.09 18.00 8.05
N ASN A 275 6.11 17.91 7.14
CA ASN A 275 5.77 19.02 6.26
C ASN A 275 5.31 20.28 7.03
N ARG A 276 4.50 20.11 8.09
CA ARG A 276 4.08 21.23 8.96
C ARG A 276 5.27 21.83 9.70
N GLU A 277 6.21 21.01 10.15
CA GLU A 277 7.45 21.47 10.79
C GLU A 277 8.26 22.36 9.84
N ILE A 278 8.48 21.92 8.60
CA ILE A 278 9.21 22.68 7.58
C ILE A 278 8.51 24.01 7.29
N LEU A 279 7.18 24.02 7.13
CA LEU A 279 6.41 25.25 6.89
C LEU A 279 6.56 26.28 8.03
N LYS A 280 6.63 25.83 9.29
CA LYS A 280 6.87 26.71 10.44
C LYS A 280 8.29 27.29 10.44
N LYS A 281 9.30 26.48 10.09
CA LYS A 281 10.68 26.97 9.99
C LYS A 281 10.83 27.97 8.85
N ASP A 282 10.17 27.73 7.73
CA ASP A 282 10.19 28.64 6.58
C ASP A 282 9.57 30.01 6.89
N SER A 283 8.48 30.06 7.65
CA SER A 283 7.90 31.35 8.06
C SER A 283 8.83 32.09 9.03
N GLN A 284 9.46 31.40 9.98
CA GLN A 284 10.42 31.99 10.91
C GLN A 284 11.65 32.54 10.19
N ILE A 285 12.23 31.78 9.25
CA ILE A 285 13.38 32.21 8.45
C ILE A 285 13.04 33.48 7.65
N ARG A 286 11.85 33.54 7.01
CA ARG A 286 11.43 34.71 6.24
C ARG A 286 11.31 35.96 7.09
N GLU A 287 10.75 35.85 8.30
CA GLU A 287 10.60 36.98 9.21
C GLU A 287 11.98 37.46 9.70
N GLN A 288 12.86 36.53 10.10
CA GLN A 288 14.22 36.88 10.52
C GLN A 288 15.04 37.53 9.40
N GLU A 289 14.93 37.03 8.16
CA GLU A 289 15.62 37.63 7.01
C GLU A 289 15.13 39.04 6.69
N LYS A 290 13.83 39.30 6.87
CA LYS A 290 13.25 40.63 6.69
C LYS A 290 13.78 41.61 7.73
N GLU A 291 13.80 41.22 9.00
CA GLU A 291 14.37 42.05 10.07
C GLU A 291 15.87 42.27 9.89
N LEU A 292 16.64 41.22 9.55
CA LEU A 292 18.06 41.33 9.22
C LEU A 292 18.33 42.33 8.08
N ASN A 293 17.52 42.29 7.02
CA ASN A 293 17.66 43.22 5.90
C ASN A 293 17.35 44.66 6.30
N LYS A 294 16.33 44.87 7.14
CA LYS A 294 16.00 46.20 7.67
C LYS A 294 17.15 46.76 8.51
N THR A 295 17.63 46.00 9.49
CA THR A 295 18.75 46.40 10.35
C THR A 295 20.03 46.65 9.54
N ARG A 296 20.27 45.86 8.49
CA ARG A 296 21.41 46.06 7.58
C ARG A 296 21.30 47.34 6.76
N SER A 297 20.10 47.70 6.31
CA SER A 297 19.84 48.98 5.64
C SER A 297 20.11 50.16 6.58
N GLU A 298 19.55 50.13 7.79
CA GLU A 298 19.74 51.18 8.82
C GLU A 298 21.24 51.33 9.19
N LEU A 299 21.97 50.22 9.32
CA LEU A 299 23.41 50.25 9.59
C LEU A 299 24.19 50.90 8.44
N THR A 300 23.76 50.67 7.19
CA THR A 300 24.39 51.24 5.99
C THR A 300 24.18 52.75 5.94
N GLU A 301 22.96 53.22 6.26
CA GLU A 301 22.66 54.65 6.37
C GLU A 301 23.51 55.34 7.44
N LYS A 302 23.61 54.75 8.65
CA LYS A 302 24.44 55.30 9.73
C LYS A 302 25.93 55.33 9.36
N LYS A 303 26.44 54.32 8.66
CA LYS A 303 27.82 54.31 8.16
C LYS A 303 28.08 55.43 7.15
N ASN A 304 27.13 55.66 6.24
CA ASN A 304 27.22 56.75 5.27
C ASN A 304 27.19 58.12 5.97
N GLU A 305 26.39 58.27 7.03
CA GLU A 305 26.35 59.51 7.83
C GLU A 305 27.68 59.77 8.55
N ILE A 306 28.26 58.75 9.21
CA ILE A 306 29.60 58.85 9.80
C ILE A 306 30.64 59.27 8.75
N ALA A 307 30.59 58.69 7.55
CA ALA A 307 31.52 59.04 6.48
C ALA A 307 31.37 60.50 6.03
N ARG A 308 30.14 61.03 5.94
CA ARG A 308 29.88 62.44 5.62
C ARG A 308 30.41 63.38 6.70
N GLN A 309 30.11 63.08 7.97
CA GLN A 309 30.57 63.89 9.10
C GLN A 309 32.09 63.86 9.23
N GLN A 310 32.74 62.70 8.97
CA GLN A 310 34.19 62.60 8.93
C GLN A 310 34.79 63.45 7.81
N GLN A 311 34.20 63.45 6.62
CA GLN A 311 34.65 64.30 5.52
C GLN A 311 34.50 65.80 5.83
N GLN A 312 33.48 66.19 6.61
CA GLN A 312 33.34 67.57 7.10
C GLN A 312 34.42 67.92 8.12
N LEU A 313 34.71 67.03 9.07
CA LEU A 313 35.81 67.19 10.03
C LEU A 313 37.16 67.36 9.31
N ASP A 314 37.45 66.52 8.34
CA ASP A 314 38.71 66.57 7.57
C ASP A 314 38.88 67.88 6.80
N LYS A 315 37.78 68.55 6.42
CA LYS A 315 37.79 69.89 5.80
C LYS A 315 37.96 71.03 6.82
N LEU A 316 37.36 70.91 8.00
CA LEU A 316 37.38 71.95 9.04
C LEU A 316 38.70 71.96 9.83
N LEU A 317 39.30 70.81 10.09
CA LEU A 317 40.55 70.65 10.83
C LEU A 317 41.69 71.55 10.29
N PRO A 318 42.02 71.54 8.98
CA PRO A 318 43.08 72.39 8.43
C PRO A 318 42.77 73.88 8.52
N LEU A 319 41.48 74.27 8.47
CA LEU A 319 41.07 75.66 8.58
C LEU A 319 41.25 76.19 10.00
N ILE A 320 40.95 75.36 11.01
CA ILE A 320 41.17 75.68 12.42
C ILE A 320 42.66 75.80 12.72
N VAL A 321 43.50 74.85 12.25
CA VAL A 321 44.96 74.93 12.43
C VAL A 321 45.52 76.20 11.84
N LYS A 322 45.14 76.55 10.60
CA LYS A 322 45.54 77.83 9.99
C LYS A 322 45.04 79.06 10.74
N ALA A 323 43.87 78.99 11.36
CA ALA A 323 43.32 80.08 12.16
C ALA A 323 44.04 80.21 13.51
N GLN A 324 44.45 79.10 14.14
CA GLN A 324 45.27 79.08 15.35
C GLN A 324 46.69 79.58 15.07
N ASP A 325 47.35 79.09 14.02
CA ASP A 325 48.68 79.61 13.63
C ASP A 325 48.64 81.13 13.43
N ARG A 326 47.57 81.64 12.79
CA ARG A 326 47.34 83.08 12.66
C ARG A 326 47.15 83.74 14.03
N LEU A 327 46.29 83.20 14.89
CA LEU A 327 46.06 83.76 16.23
C LEU A 327 47.36 83.80 17.06
N ASP A 328 48.19 82.75 17.00
CA ASP A 328 49.46 82.68 17.71
C ASP A 328 50.43 83.75 17.19
N THR A 329 50.57 83.91 15.86
CA THR A 329 51.37 85.01 15.27
C THR A 329 50.86 86.40 15.65
N TYR A 330 49.55 86.57 15.84
CA TYR A 330 48.97 87.84 16.27
C TYR A 330 49.10 88.07 17.77
N THR A 331 49.12 87.02 18.58
CA THR A 331 49.35 87.10 20.03
C THR A 331 50.79 87.56 20.29
N GLU A 332 51.77 86.96 19.58
CA GLU A 332 53.17 87.39 19.59
C GLU A 332 53.34 88.86 19.12
N ALA A 333 52.58 89.28 18.11
CA ALA A 333 52.58 90.68 17.64
C ALA A 333 51.90 91.65 18.62
N GLY A 334 50.88 91.20 19.35
CA GLY A 334 50.20 91.97 20.40
C GLY A 334 51.11 92.21 21.60
N GLU A 335 51.83 91.19 22.05
CA GLU A 335 52.86 91.30 23.10
C GLU A 335 54.00 92.25 22.68
N TYR A 336 54.38 92.24 21.39
CA TYR A 336 55.34 93.21 20.83
C TYR A 336 54.81 94.65 20.80
N ALA A 337 53.50 94.83 20.58
CA ALA A 337 52.85 96.14 20.56
C ALA A 337 52.61 96.69 21.97
N GLU A 338 52.23 95.87 22.96
CA GLU A 338 52.15 96.24 24.38
C GLU A 338 53.52 96.69 24.91
N GLY A 339 54.59 95.98 24.56
CA GLY A 339 55.96 96.42 24.88
C GLY A 339 56.36 97.75 24.23
N ARG A 340 55.73 98.12 23.09
CA ARG A 340 55.89 99.45 22.48
C ARG A 340 55.01 100.52 23.13
N ILE A 341 53.81 100.19 23.55
CA ILE A 341 52.89 101.12 24.25
C ILE A 341 53.46 101.51 25.62
N GLU A 342 54.06 100.56 26.36
CA GLU A 342 54.81 100.88 27.59
C GLU A 342 56.04 101.79 27.35
N SER A 343 56.59 101.80 26.12
CA SER A 343 57.65 102.74 25.72
C SER A 343 57.12 104.07 25.17
N ALA A 344 55.89 104.10 24.66
CA ALA A 344 55.27 105.25 24.00
C ALA A 344 54.52 106.19 24.98
N ASP A 345 54.24 105.75 26.20
CA ASP A 345 53.67 106.60 27.26
C ASP A 345 54.70 107.55 27.91
N ARG A 346 55.96 107.54 27.46
CA ARG A 346 56.99 108.51 27.90
C ARG A 346 57.17 109.74 27.02
N LEU A 347 56.49 109.88 25.87
CA LEU A 347 56.64 111.07 25.02
C LEU A 347 55.32 111.52 24.36
N LEU A 348 54.63 112.44 25.05
CA LEU A 348 53.62 113.35 24.50
C LEU A 348 54.29 114.40 23.59
N GLN A 349 53.77 114.61 22.37
CA GLN A 349 53.32 115.92 21.82
C GLN A 349 53.17 115.93 20.29
N ALA A 350 52.17 116.71 19.85
CA ALA A 350 51.82 117.17 18.49
C ALA A 350 50.93 116.26 17.63
N ALA A 351 49.81 116.86 17.21
CA ALA A 351 48.65 116.28 16.55
C ALA A 351 48.75 116.28 15.01
N ASP A 352 47.78 115.60 14.40
CA ASP A 352 47.45 115.51 12.97
C ASP A 352 48.19 114.46 12.12
N SER A 353 47.96 113.20 12.51
CA SER A 353 47.69 112.08 11.57
C SER A 353 46.92 110.92 12.24
N ARG A 354 46.25 111.18 13.37
CA ARG A 354 45.80 110.12 14.31
C ARG A 354 44.39 109.59 14.08
N GLU A 355 43.56 110.21 13.24
CA GLU A 355 42.16 109.78 13.07
C GLU A 355 41.99 108.68 11.99
N LYS A 356 42.85 108.63 10.96
CA LYS A 356 42.86 107.52 9.97
C LYS A 356 43.55 106.26 10.50
N GLU A 357 44.54 106.40 11.38
CA GLU A 357 45.21 105.29 12.06
C GLU A 357 44.29 104.63 13.09
N VAL A 358 43.56 105.43 13.90
CA VAL A 358 42.62 104.88 14.91
C VAL A 358 41.45 104.15 14.26
N VAL A 359 40.83 104.67 13.19
CA VAL A 359 39.75 103.97 12.47
C VAL A 359 40.26 102.71 11.77
N LYS A 360 41.51 102.70 11.29
CA LYS A 360 42.14 101.49 10.72
C LYS A 360 42.43 100.45 11.79
N VAL A 361 42.90 100.88 12.97
CA VAL A 361 43.13 100.03 14.15
C VAL A 361 41.82 99.49 14.70
N GLU A 362 40.75 100.28 14.76
CA GLU A 362 39.42 99.84 15.19
C GLU A 362 38.78 98.87 14.19
N LYS A 363 38.90 99.12 12.88
CA LYS A 363 38.43 98.20 11.85
C LYS A 363 39.21 96.88 11.86
N GLU A 364 40.53 96.94 12.03
CA GLU A 364 41.36 95.76 12.24
C GLU A 364 41.01 95.03 13.55
N ALA A 365 40.71 95.74 14.64
CA ALA A 365 40.27 95.14 15.90
C ALA A 365 38.89 94.47 15.79
N LEU A 366 37.96 95.05 15.04
CA LEU A 366 36.65 94.46 14.78
C LEU A 366 36.75 93.22 13.87
N ASP A 367 37.60 93.27 12.85
CA ASP A 367 37.92 92.10 12.01
C ASP A 367 38.66 91.01 12.82
N ARG A 368 39.48 91.36 13.83
CA ARG A 368 40.09 90.42 14.79
C ARG A 368 39.05 89.74 15.67
N ILE A 369 38.10 90.49 16.23
CA ILE A 369 37.01 89.94 17.06
C ILE A 369 36.11 89.03 16.22
N ASN A 370 35.80 89.43 14.98
CA ASN A 370 34.95 88.65 14.09
C ASN A 370 35.63 87.35 13.64
N ASN A 371 36.91 87.40 13.24
CA ASN A 371 37.68 86.21 12.86
C ASN A 371 37.96 85.24 14.03
N ALA A 372 38.27 85.75 15.22
CA ALA A 372 38.45 84.93 16.43
C ALA A 372 37.13 84.27 16.86
N SER A 373 36.01 84.98 16.75
CA SER A 373 34.68 84.43 17.00
C SER A 373 34.31 83.32 16.00
N ILE A 374 34.66 83.48 14.71
CA ILE A 374 34.48 82.46 13.68
C ILE A 374 35.31 81.20 14.00
N SER A 375 36.55 81.34 14.48
CA SER A 375 37.41 80.22 14.91
C SER A 375 36.85 79.46 16.12
N PHE A 376 36.34 80.19 17.12
CA PHE A 376 35.73 79.60 18.32
C PHE A 376 34.46 78.81 17.97
N LEU A 377 33.60 79.36 17.11
CA LEU A 377 32.38 78.68 16.63
C LEU A 377 32.73 77.44 15.79
N ALA A 378 33.75 77.51 14.93
CA ALA A 378 34.22 76.38 14.13
C ALA A 378 34.81 75.26 15.02
N LYS A 379 35.57 75.61 16.07
CA LYS A 379 36.10 74.65 17.04
C LYS A 379 34.99 73.94 17.83
N LYS A 380 33.98 74.70 18.28
CA LYS A 380 32.81 74.15 18.96
C LYS A 380 32.00 73.20 18.06
N GLU A 381 31.90 73.52 16.77
CA GLU A 381 31.24 72.67 15.78
C GLU A 381 32.03 71.38 15.48
N VAL A 382 33.36 71.45 15.41
CA VAL A 382 34.23 70.27 15.32
C VAL A 382 34.11 69.37 16.55
N GLU A 383 34.10 69.95 17.76
CA GLU A 383 33.88 69.20 19.00
C GLU A 383 32.49 68.52 19.03
N ARG A 384 31.44 69.23 18.57
CA ARG A 384 30.08 68.68 18.44
C ARG A 384 30.04 67.50 17.47
N LEU A 385 30.55 67.67 16.25
CA LEU A 385 30.59 66.63 15.22
C LEU A 385 31.47 65.43 15.61
N ALA A 386 32.58 65.66 16.33
CA ALA A 386 33.43 64.59 16.84
C ALA A 386 32.71 63.74 17.90
N LYS A 387 31.95 64.38 18.80
CA LYS A 387 31.14 63.69 19.82
C LYS A 387 29.99 62.89 19.18
N GLU A 388 29.26 63.48 18.24
CA GLU A 388 28.19 62.81 17.50
C GLU A 388 28.73 61.60 16.70
N ASN A 389 29.88 61.73 16.05
CA ASN A 389 30.53 60.62 15.36
C ASN A 389 30.96 59.48 16.31
N ALA A 390 31.46 59.82 17.50
CA ALA A 390 31.85 58.82 18.50
C ALA A 390 30.63 58.01 18.99
N GLU A 391 29.51 58.69 19.27
CA GLU A 391 28.24 58.08 19.65
C GLU A 391 27.67 57.20 18.51
N LEU A 392 27.70 57.69 17.27
CA LEU A 392 27.28 56.92 16.09
C LEU A 392 28.14 55.68 15.84
N LYS A 393 29.47 55.76 16.01
CA LYS A 393 30.38 54.61 15.88
C LYS A 393 30.08 53.53 16.92
N LEU A 394 29.77 53.93 18.16
CA LEU A 394 29.42 53.01 19.25
C LEU A 394 28.09 52.29 18.95
N LEU A 395 27.08 53.03 18.48
CA LEU A 395 25.81 52.48 17.98
C LEU A 395 26.01 51.50 16.81
N VAL A 396 26.84 51.84 15.82
CA VAL A 396 27.16 50.94 14.69
C VAL A 396 27.86 49.67 15.16
N SER A 397 28.78 49.76 16.12
CA SER A 397 29.47 48.59 16.67
C SER A 397 28.51 47.67 17.45
N GLY A 398 27.64 48.23 18.29
CA GLY A 398 26.62 47.47 19.02
C GLY A 398 25.64 46.77 18.06
N ASN A 399 25.11 47.51 17.08
CA ASN A 399 24.21 46.96 16.08
C ASN A 399 24.89 45.89 15.20
N ALA A 400 26.18 46.03 14.87
CA ALA A 400 26.92 45.02 14.12
C ALA A 400 27.02 43.69 14.88
N THR A 401 27.30 43.73 16.19
CA THR A 401 27.34 42.52 17.02
C THR A 401 25.97 41.87 17.19
N ALA A 402 24.89 42.66 17.29
CA ALA A 402 23.52 42.15 17.31
C ALA A 402 23.15 41.47 15.99
N LEU A 403 23.53 42.07 14.87
CA LEU A 403 23.29 41.56 13.52
C LEU A 403 24.04 40.24 13.25
N GLU A 404 25.25 40.09 13.78
CA GLU A 404 25.99 38.82 13.74
C GLU A 404 25.29 37.70 14.54
N ARG A 405 24.75 38.02 15.72
CA ARG A 405 24.00 37.07 16.55
C ARG A 405 22.70 36.64 15.88
N GLU A 406 21.94 37.58 15.32
CA GLU A 406 20.72 37.28 14.55
C GLU A 406 21.04 36.48 13.29
N ALA A 407 22.09 36.83 12.55
CA ALA A 407 22.53 36.05 11.39
C ALA A 407 22.95 34.62 11.77
N ALA A 408 23.58 34.42 12.93
CA ALA A 408 23.90 33.10 13.45
C ALA A 408 22.64 32.30 13.84
N ALA A 409 21.65 32.94 14.45
CA ALA A 409 20.36 32.34 14.77
C ALA A 409 19.60 31.91 13.50
N THR A 410 19.57 32.75 12.46
CA THR A 410 18.96 32.40 11.17
C THR A 410 19.70 31.27 10.46
N ARG A 411 21.03 31.20 10.54
CA ARG A 411 21.80 30.04 10.02
C ARG A 411 21.46 28.75 10.76
N HIS A 412 21.29 28.81 12.07
CA HIS A 412 20.88 27.66 12.87
C HIS A 412 19.47 27.18 12.44
N GLU A 413 18.54 28.10 12.22
CA GLU A 413 17.18 27.76 11.76
C GLU A 413 17.19 27.14 10.35
N LYS A 414 18.01 27.67 9.43
CA LYS A 414 18.23 27.09 8.10
C LYS A 414 18.80 25.69 8.15
N ALA A 415 19.81 25.45 8.99
CA ALA A 415 20.36 24.11 9.20
C ALA A 415 19.30 23.14 9.78
N GLY A 416 18.46 23.63 10.69
CA GLY A 416 17.31 22.90 11.23
C GLY A 416 16.24 22.55 10.18
N ARG A 417 16.02 23.42 9.19
CA ARG A 417 15.12 23.18 8.04
C ARG A 417 15.72 22.14 7.09
N GLU A 418 16.99 22.28 6.70
CA GLU A 418 17.67 21.29 5.83
C GLU A 418 17.66 19.89 6.45
N LYS A 419 17.88 19.78 7.77
CA LYS A 419 17.79 18.50 8.47
C LYS A 419 16.38 17.90 8.36
N ALA A 420 15.35 18.71 8.57
CA ALA A 420 13.95 18.27 8.46
C ALA A 420 13.58 17.86 7.02
N GLU A 421 14.12 18.54 6.00
CA GLU A 421 13.96 18.14 4.59
C GLU A 421 14.62 16.79 4.29
N ARG A 422 15.83 16.55 4.79
CA ARG A 422 16.50 15.24 4.63
C ARG A 422 15.72 14.12 5.32
N GLU A 423 15.22 14.37 6.52
CA GLU A 423 14.34 13.42 7.24
C GLU A 423 13.06 13.13 6.44
N LEU A 424 12.41 14.16 5.89
CA LEU A 424 11.23 14.02 5.04
C LEU A 424 11.52 13.23 3.76
N GLN A 425 12.68 13.46 3.13
CA GLN A 425 13.09 12.76 1.92
C GLN A 425 13.28 11.26 2.20
N HIS A 426 14.02 10.93 3.27
CA HIS A 426 14.19 9.55 3.71
C HIS A 426 12.86 8.87 4.05
N LEU A 427 11.93 9.60 4.69
CA LEU A 427 10.58 9.14 4.96
C LEU A 427 9.79 8.85 3.68
N LYS A 428 9.84 9.74 2.68
CA LYS A 428 9.18 9.53 1.38
C LYS A 428 9.76 8.33 0.63
N GLU A 429 11.07 8.14 0.66
CA GLU A 429 11.73 6.97 0.08
C GLU A 429 11.31 5.68 0.79
N THR A 430 11.21 5.72 2.11
CA THR A 430 10.74 4.58 2.92
C THR A 430 9.27 4.24 2.61
N VAL A 431 8.39 5.24 2.56
CA VAL A 431 6.97 5.09 2.21
C VAL A 431 6.80 4.59 0.78
N SER A 432 7.57 5.14 -0.17
CA SER A 432 7.54 4.67 -1.56
C SER A 432 8.04 3.22 -1.66
N GLY A 433 9.08 2.85 -0.91
CA GLY A 433 9.59 1.49 -0.84
C GLY A 433 8.59 0.51 -0.22
N THR A 434 7.94 0.88 0.90
CA THR A 434 6.92 0.07 1.57
C THR A 434 5.67 -0.06 0.70
N GLN A 435 5.23 1.01 0.04
CA GLN A 435 4.14 1.02 -0.92
C GLN A 435 4.47 0.14 -2.12
N THR A 436 5.68 0.22 -2.69
CA THR A 436 6.11 -0.68 -3.77
C THR A 436 6.14 -2.14 -3.31
N ALA A 437 6.57 -2.42 -2.07
CA ALA A 437 6.55 -3.75 -1.49
C ALA A 437 5.13 -4.25 -1.18
N LEU A 438 4.19 -3.36 -0.88
CA LEU A 438 2.77 -3.66 -0.69
C LEU A 438 2.10 -3.95 -2.03
N GLU A 439 2.38 -3.14 -3.06
CA GLU A 439 1.90 -3.37 -4.44
C GLU A 439 2.41 -4.70 -5.03
N ARG A 440 3.63 -5.12 -4.67
CA ARG A 440 4.15 -6.46 -5.03
C ARG A 440 3.41 -7.60 -4.33
N ARG A 441 2.91 -7.36 -3.11
CA ARG A 441 2.19 -8.37 -2.31
C ARG A 441 0.70 -8.46 -2.70
N HIS A 442 0.09 -7.34 -3.07
CA HIS A 442 -1.33 -7.21 -3.41
C HIS A 442 -1.51 -6.51 -4.79
N PRO A 443 -1.05 -7.14 -5.89
CA PRO A 443 -0.99 -6.49 -7.20
C PRO A 443 -2.38 -6.16 -7.78
N LEU A 444 -3.39 -6.98 -7.47
CA LEU A 444 -4.76 -6.79 -7.94
C LEU A 444 -5.42 -5.57 -7.29
N GLU A 445 -5.44 -5.51 -5.96
CA GLU A 445 -6.02 -4.39 -5.20
C GLU A 445 -5.34 -3.07 -5.57
N ALA A 446 -4.02 -3.07 -5.68
CA ALA A 446 -3.27 -1.89 -6.13
C ALA A 446 -3.69 -1.43 -7.54
N ARG A 447 -3.93 -2.36 -8.47
CA ARG A 447 -4.44 -2.02 -9.82
C ARG A 447 -5.85 -1.42 -9.74
N LEU A 448 -6.75 -2.02 -8.98
CA LEU A 448 -8.14 -1.59 -8.86
C LEU A 448 -8.27 -0.22 -8.19
N ILE A 449 -7.46 0.05 -7.16
CA ILE A 449 -7.36 1.38 -6.53
C ILE A 449 -6.88 2.42 -7.54
N ARG A 450 -5.88 2.10 -8.38
CA ARG A 450 -5.43 3.02 -9.45
C ARG A 450 -6.55 3.32 -10.44
N GLU A 451 -7.36 2.33 -10.80
CA GLU A 451 -8.53 2.53 -11.66
C GLU A 451 -9.56 3.47 -11.00
N LEU A 452 -9.87 3.30 -9.72
CA LEU A 452 -10.78 4.19 -8.97
C LEU A 452 -10.27 5.63 -8.87
N VAL A 453 -8.98 5.79 -8.55
CA VAL A 453 -8.34 7.10 -8.47
C VAL A 453 -8.32 7.80 -9.83
N SER A 454 -8.18 7.05 -10.93
CA SER A 454 -8.18 7.59 -12.30
C SER A 454 -9.49 8.30 -12.68
N ILE A 455 -10.61 7.90 -12.06
CA ILE A 455 -11.93 8.52 -12.21
C ILE A 455 -12.30 9.41 -11.01
N GLU A 456 -11.31 9.89 -10.25
CA GLU A 456 -11.47 10.79 -9.10
C GLU A 456 -12.23 10.22 -7.88
N ILE A 457 -12.40 8.90 -7.79
CA ILE A 457 -12.88 8.27 -6.54
C ILE A 457 -11.67 8.12 -5.61
N LYS A 458 -11.42 9.17 -4.81
CA LYS A 458 -10.27 9.27 -3.89
C LYS A 458 -10.62 9.04 -2.43
N ASP A 459 -11.91 9.05 -2.10
CA ASP A 459 -12.41 8.85 -0.74
C ASP A 459 -12.19 7.38 -0.33
N PRO A 460 -11.44 7.09 0.75
CA PRO A 460 -11.18 5.72 1.20
C PRO A 460 -12.45 4.92 1.48
N ASP A 461 -13.49 5.55 2.04
CA ASP A 461 -14.73 4.85 2.38
C ASP A 461 -15.46 4.38 1.11
N TYR A 462 -15.39 5.17 0.04
CA TYR A 462 -15.95 4.78 -1.25
C TYR A 462 -15.11 3.72 -1.96
N GLN A 463 -13.79 3.80 -1.83
CA GLN A 463 -12.88 2.79 -2.37
C GLN A 463 -13.14 1.44 -1.70
N ASP A 464 -13.16 1.39 -0.37
CA ASP A 464 -13.39 0.17 0.41
C ASP A 464 -14.77 -0.44 0.13
N ALA A 465 -15.81 0.39 0.03
CA ALA A 465 -17.15 -0.06 -0.36
C ALA A 465 -17.12 -0.76 -1.73
N ILE A 466 -16.49 -0.14 -2.75
CA ILE A 466 -16.41 -0.73 -4.09
C ILE A 466 -15.54 -1.99 -4.09
N LEU A 467 -14.40 -1.97 -3.40
CA LEU A 467 -13.45 -3.08 -3.34
C LEU A 467 -14.00 -4.30 -2.60
N SER A 468 -14.86 -4.08 -1.61
CA SER A 468 -15.62 -5.14 -0.92
C SER A 468 -16.81 -5.69 -1.71
N GLY A 469 -17.07 -5.15 -2.91
CA GLY A 469 -18.10 -5.61 -3.84
C GLY A 469 -19.42 -4.82 -3.77
N GLN A 470 -19.48 -3.73 -3.00
CA GLN A 470 -20.63 -2.84 -2.99
C GLN A 470 -20.73 -2.07 -4.31
N THR A 471 -21.97 -1.76 -4.73
CA THR A 471 -22.21 -0.87 -5.87
C THR A 471 -22.52 0.52 -5.36
N LEU A 472 -21.68 1.50 -5.71
CA LEU A 472 -21.94 2.91 -5.45
C LEU A 472 -22.59 3.54 -6.67
N THR A 473 -23.57 4.42 -6.43
CA THR A 473 -24.32 5.08 -7.51
C THR A 473 -24.31 6.58 -7.31
N TRP A 474 -23.90 7.31 -8.34
CA TRP A 474 -23.94 8.77 -8.38
C TRP A 474 -25.00 9.26 -9.35
N LYS A 475 -25.79 10.24 -8.91
CA LYS A 475 -26.82 10.85 -9.76
C LYS A 475 -26.22 11.98 -10.58
N LYS A 476 -26.27 11.88 -11.91
CA LYS A 476 -25.81 12.89 -12.87
C LYS A 476 -24.42 13.45 -12.58
N TYR A 477 -23.46 12.58 -12.27
CA TYR A 477 -22.12 13.02 -11.88
C TYR A 477 -21.18 13.08 -13.09
N PRO A 478 -20.61 14.26 -13.40
CA PRO A 478 -19.69 14.42 -14.52
C PRO A 478 -18.27 13.99 -14.12
N PHE A 479 -17.96 12.72 -14.30
CA PHE A 479 -16.63 12.15 -14.06
C PHE A 479 -15.57 12.73 -15.01
N MET A 480 -14.32 12.67 -14.59
CA MET A 480 -13.16 13.01 -15.42
C MET A 480 -12.72 11.81 -16.24
N ASP A 481 -12.52 12.01 -17.54
CA ASP A 481 -11.95 10.99 -18.42
C ASP A 481 -10.45 10.83 -18.14
N PRO A 482 -9.99 9.65 -17.69
CA PRO A 482 -8.59 9.42 -17.38
C PRO A 482 -7.68 9.48 -18.61
N ALA A 483 -8.19 9.22 -19.82
CA ALA A 483 -7.39 9.22 -21.04
C ALA A 483 -7.20 10.63 -21.63
N THR A 484 -8.24 11.47 -21.55
CA THR A 484 -8.22 12.81 -22.17
C THR A 484 -8.09 13.95 -21.17
N GLY A 485 -8.26 13.68 -19.87
CA GLY A 485 -8.29 14.68 -18.81
C GLY A 485 -9.50 15.63 -18.89
N LYS A 486 -10.50 15.30 -19.72
CA LYS A 486 -11.69 16.13 -19.92
C LYS A 486 -12.84 15.63 -19.06
N ARG A 487 -13.56 16.58 -18.46
CA ARG A 487 -14.78 16.29 -17.73
C ARG A 487 -15.92 15.97 -18.68
N ILE A 488 -16.74 14.98 -18.33
CA ILE A 488 -18.00 14.72 -19.04
C ILE A 488 -18.87 15.99 -18.97
N PRO A 489 -19.38 16.52 -20.09
CA PRO A 489 -20.29 17.67 -20.03
C PRO A 489 -21.57 17.32 -19.27
N GLU A 490 -22.05 18.22 -18.42
CA GLU A 490 -23.19 17.97 -17.52
C GLU A 490 -24.47 17.54 -18.24
N GLU A 491 -24.67 18.02 -19.47
CA GLU A 491 -25.79 17.65 -20.35
C GLU A 491 -25.80 16.17 -20.78
N TYR A 492 -24.67 15.47 -20.67
CA TYR A 492 -24.53 14.03 -20.95
C TYR A 492 -24.19 13.21 -19.69
N ALA A 493 -24.24 13.83 -18.50
CA ALA A 493 -24.00 13.14 -17.24
C ALA A 493 -25.27 12.37 -16.81
N ASP A 494 -25.25 11.06 -17.02
CA ASP A 494 -26.30 10.15 -16.56
C ASP A 494 -26.05 9.63 -15.14
N ASN A 495 -26.98 8.84 -14.59
CA ASN A 495 -26.74 8.09 -13.36
C ASN A 495 -25.67 7.03 -13.60
N ILE A 496 -24.63 7.02 -12.76
CA ILE A 496 -23.47 6.15 -12.93
C ILE A 496 -23.37 5.22 -11.73
N SER A 497 -23.29 3.91 -12.01
CA SER A 497 -22.95 2.90 -11.01
C SER A 497 -21.51 2.46 -11.17
N VAL A 498 -20.77 2.37 -10.05
CA VAL A 498 -19.40 1.87 -10.00
C VAL A 498 -19.32 0.68 -9.04
N ARG A 499 -18.70 -0.40 -9.50
CA ARG A 499 -18.50 -1.66 -8.75
C ARG A 499 -17.31 -2.43 -9.33
N ILE A 500 -16.80 -3.41 -8.59
CA ILE A 500 -15.92 -4.43 -9.18
C ILE A 500 -16.76 -5.42 -10.00
N GLU A 501 -16.25 -5.79 -11.17
CA GLU A 501 -16.74 -6.91 -11.97
C GLU A 501 -15.58 -7.81 -12.42
N GLY A 502 -15.88 -9.07 -12.76
CA GLY A 502 -14.86 -10.07 -13.12
C GLY A 502 -14.42 -10.95 -11.95
N HIS A 503 -13.49 -11.87 -12.21
CA HIS A 503 -13.01 -12.87 -11.24
C HIS A 503 -11.48 -12.97 -11.28
N GLY A 504 -10.84 -12.99 -10.10
CA GLY A 504 -9.40 -13.17 -9.99
C GLY A 504 -8.63 -12.04 -10.67
N GLU A 505 -7.62 -12.37 -11.49
CA GLU A 505 -6.77 -11.39 -12.19
C GLU A 505 -7.51 -10.57 -13.26
N ASP A 506 -8.70 -11.02 -13.68
CA ASP A 506 -9.54 -10.31 -14.64
C ASP A 506 -10.49 -9.30 -14.01
N SER A 507 -10.52 -9.18 -12.67
CA SER A 507 -11.36 -8.22 -11.97
C SER A 507 -11.02 -6.78 -12.36
N PHE A 508 -12.03 -5.95 -12.65
CA PHE A 508 -11.87 -4.57 -13.10
C PHE A 508 -12.92 -3.66 -12.48
N ILE A 509 -12.66 -2.35 -12.45
CA ILE A 509 -13.64 -1.34 -12.07
C ILE A 509 -14.60 -1.11 -13.23
N SER A 510 -15.86 -1.43 -12.97
CA SER A 510 -16.95 -1.28 -13.92
C SER A 510 -17.69 0.03 -13.70
N MET A 511 -17.90 0.80 -14.76
CA MET A 511 -18.79 1.95 -14.81
C MET A 511 -20.01 1.58 -15.66
N CYS A 512 -21.18 1.46 -15.02
CA CYS A 512 -22.42 1.05 -15.67
C CYS A 512 -22.32 -0.28 -16.44
N GLY A 513 -21.60 -1.26 -15.90
CA GLY A 513 -21.43 -2.59 -16.52
C GLY A 513 -20.37 -2.63 -17.62
N LYS A 514 -19.51 -1.61 -17.73
CA LYS A 514 -18.46 -1.50 -18.76
C LYS A 514 -17.12 -1.16 -18.13
N ARG A 515 -16.02 -1.58 -18.77
CA ARG A 515 -14.68 -1.09 -18.39
C ARG A 515 -14.64 0.44 -18.52
N ILE A 516 -13.87 1.10 -17.66
CA ILE A 516 -13.70 2.57 -17.65
C ILE A 516 -13.43 3.12 -19.07
N SER A 517 -12.49 2.51 -19.81
CA SER A 517 -12.16 2.92 -21.17
C SER A 517 -13.33 2.84 -22.15
N ASP A 518 -14.14 1.79 -22.05
CA ASP A 518 -15.28 1.56 -22.93
C ASP A 518 -16.42 2.51 -22.61
N PHE A 519 -16.65 2.77 -21.33
CA PHE A 519 -17.61 3.76 -20.85
C PHE A 519 -17.30 5.16 -21.41
N PHE A 520 -16.07 5.64 -21.26
CA PHE A 520 -15.68 6.96 -21.77
C PHE A 520 -15.71 7.03 -23.29
N ARG A 521 -15.30 5.95 -24.00
CA ARG A 521 -15.40 5.89 -25.46
C ARG A 521 -16.84 6.05 -25.93
N ASP A 522 -17.79 5.37 -25.29
CA ASP A 522 -19.21 5.45 -25.64
C ASP A 522 -19.81 6.82 -25.32
N ILE A 523 -19.43 7.43 -24.19
CA ILE A 523 -19.86 8.79 -23.85
C ILE A 523 -19.33 9.78 -24.88
N TRP A 524 -18.05 9.75 -25.22
CA TRP A 524 -17.49 10.67 -26.20
C TRP A 524 -18.04 10.46 -27.61
N ALA A 525 -18.43 9.23 -27.98
CA ALA A 525 -19.15 8.97 -29.22
C ALA A 525 -20.52 9.67 -29.24
N LYS A 526 -21.28 9.62 -28.13
CA LYS A 526 -22.55 10.36 -27.98
C LYS A 526 -22.34 11.87 -28.04
N VAL A 527 -21.36 12.40 -27.31
CA VAL A 527 -21.01 13.83 -27.32
C VAL A 527 -20.66 14.28 -28.73
N LYS A 528 -19.83 13.52 -29.46
CA LYS A 528 -19.43 13.84 -30.84
C LYS A 528 -20.62 13.81 -31.81
N ALA A 529 -21.52 12.83 -31.68
CA ALA A 529 -22.72 12.75 -32.50
C ALA A 529 -23.66 13.95 -32.25
N ALA A 530 -23.85 14.34 -30.99
CA ALA A 530 -24.68 15.48 -30.62
C ALA A 530 -24.09 16.80 -31.13
N LEU A 531 -22.77 16.99 -31.03
CA LEU A 531 -22.07 18.15 -31.60
C LEU A 531 -22.22 18.22 -33.13
N GLY A 532 -22.12 17.08 -33.82
CA GLY A 532 -22.33 17.01 -35.27
C GLY A 532 -23.75 17.34 -35.71
N ILE A 533 -24.77 16.93 -34.93
CA ILE A 533 -26.17 17.28 -35.16
C ILE A 533 -26.41 18.77 -34.92
N LYS A 534 -25.84 19.33 -33.85
CA LYS A 534 -25.95 20.75 -33.51
C LYS A 534 -25.34 21.64 -34.61
N GLN A 535 -24.19 21.26 -35.15
CA GLN A 535 -23.58 21.94 -36.30
C GLN A 535 -24.48 21.91 -37.54
N ARG A 536 -25.09 20.76 -37.87
CA ARG A 536 -26.04 20.65 -39.00
C ARG A 536 -27.31 21.46 -38.78
N GLN A 537 -27.85 21.48 -37.56
CA GLN A 537 -29.03 22.28 -37.20
C GLN A 537 -28.75 23.79 -37.24
N GLU A 538 -27.55 24.22 -36.83
CA GLU A 538 -27.13 25.63 -36.98
C GLU A 538 -26.94 26.01 -38.45
N GLU A 539 -26.42 25.10 -39.27
CA GLU A 539 -26.26 25.29 -40.71
C GLU A 539 -27.62 25.33 -41.44
N GLU A 540 -28.57 24.48 -41.06
CA GLU A 540 -29.96 24.51 -41.55
C GLU A 540 -30.72 25.75 -41.08
N LYS A 541 -30.54 26.19 -39.83
CA LYS A 541 -31.11 27.45 -39.34
C LYS A 541 -30.55 28.66 -40.09
N ARG A 542 -29.24 28.66 -40.41
CA ARG A 542 -28.63 29.68 -41.27
C ARG A 542 -29.24 29.68 -42.67
N LYS A 543 -29.48 28.50 -43.27
CA LYS A 543 -30.13 28.35 -44.58
C LYS A 543 -31.61 28.77 -44.57
N GLN A 544 -32.35 28.50 -43.50
CA GLN A 544 -33.75 28.95 -43.35
C GLN A 544 -33.87 30.46 -43.11
N GLN A 545 -32.91 31.08 -42.41
CA GLN A 545 -32.86 32.54 -42.27
C GLN A 545 -32.53 33.26 -43.58
N THR A 546 -31.86 32.60 -44.52
CA THR A 546 -31.57 33.16 -45.85
C THR A 546 -32.71 32.95 -46.86
N GLN A 547 -33.76 32.20 -46.51
CA GLN A 547 -34.89 31.87 -47.41
C GLN A 547 -36.26 32.43 -46.96
N LYS A 548 -36.32 33.50 -46.16
CA LYS A 548 -37.57 34.26 -46.02
C LYS A 548 -37.73 35.19 -47.23
N PRO A 549 -38.78 35.05 -48.06
CA PRO A 549 -39.01 35.94 -49.20
C PRO A 549 -39.57 37.29 -48.73
N ASP A 550 -38.97 38.33 -49.27
CA ASP A 550 -39.31 39.74 -49.12
C ASP A 550 -40.63 40.03 -49.88
N THR A 551 -41.75 40.13 -49.15
CA THR A 551 -42.96 40.75 -49.69
C THR A 551 -42.98 42.23 -49.33
N GLY A 552 -42.56 43.04 -50.31
CA GLY A 552 -43.38 44.13 -50.83
C GLY A 552 -43.54 45.36 -49.95
N GLN A 553 -42.75 46.38 -50.26
CA GLN A 553 -42.88 47.77 -49.87
C GLN A 553 -44.33 48.31 -49.93
N THR A 554 -44.70 49.13 -48.94
CA THR A 554 -45.25 50.46 -49.22
C THR A 554 -45.07 51.36 -47.99
N GLN A 555 -44.27 52.41 -48.14
CA GLN A 555 -44.22 53.54 -47.22
C GLN A 555 -45.44 54.43 -47.50
N ASP A 556 -46.17 54.80 -46.45
CA ASP A 556 -47.09 55.93 -46.47
C ASP A 556 -46.70 56.92 -45.34
N PRO A 557 -46.82 58.24 -45.54
CA PRO A 557 -46.10 59.28 -44.80
C PRO A 557 -46.77 59.64 -43.44
N PRO A 558 -46.05 60.34 -42.54
CA PRO A 558 -46.46 60.47 -41.15
C PRO A 558 -47.58 61.51 -40.99
N LYS A 559 -48.73 61.11 -40.46
CA LYS A 559 -49.77 62.02 -39.96
C LYS A 559 -49.70 62.14 -38.44
N LYS A 560 -49.45 63.37 -37.99
CA LYS A 560 -49.62 63.87 -36.61
C LYS A 560 -51.05 63.64 -36.12
N SER A 561 -51.23 63.22 -34.86
CA SER A 561 -51.98 63.98 -33.84
C SER A 561 -52.17 63.23 -32.52
N ARG A 562 -51.82 63.91 -31.41
CA ARG A 562 -52.52 64.04 -30.12
C ARG A 562 -53.51 62.94 -29.68
N GLY A 563 -53.35 62.45 -28.43
CA GLY A 563 -54.52 62.12 -27.60
C GLY A 563 -54.35 61.06 -26.51
N ARG A 564 -53.96 61.50 -25.30
CA ARG A 564 -54.72 61.39 -24.02
C ARG A 564 -55.23 60.01 -23.52
N ARG A 565 -54.77 59.66 -22.29
CA ARG A 565 -55.41 58.90 -21.16
C ARG A 565 -55.85 57.45 -21.47
N MET A 566 -55.72 56.46 -20.59
CA MET A 566 -55.70 56.44 -19.11
C MET A 566 -54.49 55.70 -18.54
#